data_AF-A0A7W5SBQ7-F1
#
_entry.id   AF-A0A7W5SBQ7-F1
#
_cell.length_a   1.000
_cell.length_b   1.000
_cell.length_c   1.000
_cell.angle_alpha   90.00
_cell.angle_beta   90.00
_cell.angle_gamma   90.00
#
_symmetry.space_group_name_H-M   'P 1'
#
loop_
_entity.id
_entity.type
_entity.pdbx_description
1 polymer ?
#
loop_
_entity_poly.entity_id
_entity_poly.type
_entity_poly.pdbx_seq_one_letter_code
_entity_poly.pdbx_strand_id
1 'polypeptide(L)'
;MLWIDTKTDDDARRQGEAQWTPVWAENEDGSATAAVPGPEKVDGQFWGDAIKEVQDDPAARLAMAERQLPLPGAFSQMAVARRAIIRQLKKEGRPFDDELRQLHYWAALSSWSVPYSEVLREPGFNVLESTPYAQLAKLDLTYDVIGCDELLGLNKTDRKMMRVAWGEPKAHTTAHALYGELWREQESKLAAVRGKRRADLMAEIVALARPEPIVPSGPDAPKRLGLLARIFGR
;
A
#
# COMPACT_ATOMS: atom_id res chain seq x y z
N MET A 1 8.17 -0.49 11.57
CA MET A 1 9.03 -0.94 10.46
C MET A 1 8.52 -0.26 9.21
N LEU A 2 9.36 0.50 8.51
CA LEU A 2 8.93 1.15 7.27
C LEU A 2 8.91 0.12 6.14
N TRP A 3 8.13 0.37 5.09
CA TRP A 3 8.12 -0.52 3.93
C TRP A 3 9.50 -0.66 3.28
N ILE A 4 10.29 0.42 3.25
CA ILE A 4 11.67 0.42 2.74
C ILE A 4 12.62 -0.47 3.57
N ASP A 5 12.23 -0.88 4.78
CA ASP A 5 13.02 -1.77 5.62
C ASP A 5 12.69 -3.27 5.39
N THR A 6 11.67 -3.57 4.59
CA THR A 6 11.20 -4.95 4.38
C THR A 6 12.19 -5.77 3.55
N LYS A 7 12.59 -6.94 4.06
CA LYS A 7 13.57 -7.82 3.43
C LYS A 7 12.97 -9.12 2.91
N THR A 8 11.91 -9.59 3.57
CA THR A 8 11.27 -10.87 3.31
C THR A 8 9.77 -10.70 3.08
N ASP A 9 9.15 -11.70 2.43
CA ASP A 9 7.70 -11.74 2.22
C ASP A 9 6.94 -11.68 3.56
N ASP A 10 7.52 -12.22 4.64
CA ASP A 10 6.96 -12.12 5.99
C ASP A 10 7.03 -10.72 6.59
N ASP A 11 8.07 -9.94 6.30
CA ASP A 11 8.16 -8.54 6.73
C ASP A 11 7.06 -7.70 6.09
N ALA A 12 6.91 -7.84 4.76
CA ALA A 12 5.89 -7.13 3.99
C ALA A 12 4.48 -7.56 4.43
N ARG A 13 4.25 -8.85 4.65
CA ARG A 13 2.97 -9.37 5.15
C ARG A 13 2.64 -8.82 6.54
N ARG A 14 3.57 -8.83 7.50
CA ARG A 14 3.34 -8.29 8.85
C ARG A 14 3.02 -6.80 8.82
N GLN A 15 3.71 -6.04 7.96
CA GLN A 15 3.44 -4.62 7.77
C GLN A 15 2.01 -4.42 7.25
N GLY A 16 1.61 -5.13 6.19
CA GLY A 16 0.26 -5.02 5.64
C GLY A 16 -0.82 -5.49 6.61
N GLU A 17 -0.57 -6.56 7.36
CA GLU A 17 -1.49 -7.06 8.39
C GLU A 17 -1.67 -6.05 9.52
N ALA A 18 -0.61 -5.41 10.00
CA ALA A 18 -0.67 -4.38 11.03
C ALA A 18 -1.47 -3.15 10.58
N GLN A 19 -1.43 -2.84 9.29
CA GLN A 19 -2.11 -1.67 8.71
C GLN A 19 -3.59 -1.96 8.41
N TRP A 20 -3.92 -3.16 7.92
CA TRP A 20 -5.21 -3.43 7.30
C TRP A 20 -6.07 -4.48 8.00
N THR A 21 -5.53 -5.19 9.01
CA THR A 21 -6.35 -6.16 9.77
C THR A 21 -7.22 -5.42 10.78
N PRO A 22 -8.56 -5.64 10.78
CA PRO A 22 -9.43 -5.05 11.78
C PRO A 22 -9.06 -5.48 13.20
N VAL A 23 -9.01 -4.51 14.10
CA VAL A 23 -8.90 -4.74 15.54
C VAL A 23 -10.30 -4.62 16.15
N TRP A 24 -10.67 -5.63 16.93
CA TRP A 24 -11.98 -5.69 17.60
C TRP A 24 -11.86 -5.19 19.03
N ALA A 25 -12.81 -4.36 19.45
CA ALA A 25 -12.97 -3.93 20.83
C ALA A 25 -14.42 -4.17 21.28
N GLU A 26 -14.57 -4.80 22.45
CA GLU A 26 -15.86 -4.95 23.11
C GLU A 26 -16.14 -3.70 23.95
N ASN A 27 -17.34 -3.15 23.82
CA ASN A 27 -17.81 -1.97 24.53
C ASN A 27 -18.50 -2.37 25.83
N GLU A 28 -18.61 -1.44 26.77
CA GLU A 28 -19.24 -1.69 28.09
C GLU A 28 -20.71 -2.12 28.01
N ASP A 29 -21.40 -1.80 26.90
CA ASP A 29 -22.80 -2.18 26.64
C ASP A 29 -22.95 -3.58 26.00
N GLY A 30 -21.85 -4.31 25.82
CA GLY A 30 -21.82 -5.63 25.18
C GLY A 30 -21.86 -5.59 23.65
N SER A 31 -21.78 -4.40 23.03
CA SER A 31 -21.57 -4.27 21.58
C SER A 31 -20.10 -4.43 21.22
N ALA A 32 -19.80 -4.81 19.97
CA ALA A 32 -18.43 -4.91 19.47
C ALA A 32 -18.20 -3.90 18.34
N THR A 33 -17.06 -3.22 18.37
CA THR A 33 -16.59 -2.33 17.29
C THR A 33 -15.35 -2.92 16.63
N ALA A 34 -15.28 -2.78 15.31
CA ALA A 34 -14.09 -3.11 14.54
C ALA A 34 -13.51 -1.84 13.94
N ALA A 35 -12.22 -1.61 14.14
CA ALA A 35 -11.49 -0.52 13.52
C ALA A 35 -10.33 -1.07 12.70
N VAL A 36 -10.19 -0.61 11.46
CA VAL A 36 -8.99 -0.85 10.66
C VAL A 36 -7.97 0.22 11.05
N PRO A 37 -6.75 -0.14 11.52
CA PRO A 37 -5.76 0.83 11.96
C PRO A 37 -5.43 1.88 10.89
N GLY A 38 -5.29 1.43 9.65
CA GLY A 38 -4.87 2.26 8.53
C GLY A 38 -3.39 2.64 8.60
N PRO A 39 -2.92 3.48 7.66
CA PRO A 39 -1.56 4.02 7.66
C PRO A 39 -1.21 4.73 8.98
N GLU A 40 0.10 4.83 9.26
CA GLU A 40 0.59 5.50 10.47
C GLU A 40 0.03 6.93 10.57
N LYS A 41 -0.58 7.24 11.72
CA LYS A 41 -1.08 8.57 12.04
C LYS A 41 0.06 9.50 12.44
N VAL A 42 -0.03 10.77 12.06
CA VAL A 42 0.91 11.82 12.48
C VAL A 42 0.19 12.68 13.50
N ASP A 43 0.72 12.75 14.73
CA ASP A 43 0.13 13.50 15.86
C ASP A 43 -1.36 13.19 16.09
N GLY A 44 -1.73 11.91 15.92
CA GLY A 44 -3.11 11.42 16.09
C GLY A 44 -4.03 11.67 14.90
N GLN A 45 -3.57 12.34 13.84
CA GLN A 45 -4.33 12.63 12.63
C GLN A 45 -3.99 11.68 11.48
N PHE A 46 -4.92 11.55 10.52
CA PHE A 46 -4.61 10.88 9.27
C PHE A 46 -3.53 11.66 8.51
N TRP A 47 -2.50 10.97 8.01
CA TRP A 47 -1.33 11.60 7.41
C TRP A 47 -1.67 12.52 6.22
N GLY A 48 -2.75 12.21 5.48
CA GLY A 48 -3.22 13.05 4.37
C GLY A 48 -3.72 14.42 4.80
N ASP A 49 -4.10 14.59 6.07
CA ASP A 49 -4.41 15.89 6.66
C ASP A 49 -3.16 16.54 7.24
N ALA A 50 -2.35 15.78 7.99
CA ALA A 50 -1.10 16.28 8.57
C ALA A 50 -0.12 16.82 7.52
N ILE A 51 -0.07 16.23 6.32
CA ILE A 51 0.83 16.68 5.25
C ILE A 51 0.46 18.06 4.68
N LYS A 52 -0.74 18.56 4.97
CA LYS A 52 -1.16 19.92 4.61
C LYS A 52 -0.52 20.96 5.53
N GLU A 53 -0.22 20.60 6.77
CA GLU A 53 0.41 21.50 7.75
C GLU A 53 1.87 21.80 7.38
N VAL A 54 2.55 20.85 6.76
CA VAL A 54 3.94 21.00 6.27
C VAL A 54 4.03 21.36 4.78
N GLN A 55 2.94 21.85 4.18
CA GLN A 55 2.88 22.03 2.72
C GLN A 55 3.90 23.03 2.17
N ASP A 56 4.30 24.00 2.98
CA ASP A 56 5.26 25.06 2.62
C ASP A 56 6.70 24.71 3.02
N ASP A 57 6.92 23.56 3.66
CA ASP A 57 8.23 23.00 3.96
C ASP A 57 8.47 21.73 3.11
N PRO A 58 9.19 21.85 1.98
CA PRO A 58 9.46 20.71 1.11
C PRO A 58 10.22 19.57 1.78
N ALA A 59 11.12 19.86 2.74
CA ALA A 59 11.91 18.84 3.41
C ALA A 59 11.04 18.06 4.41
N ALA A 60 10.22 18.76 5.20
CA ALA A 60 9.28 18.12 6.11
C ALA A 60 8.21 17.30 5.35
N ARG A 61 7.69 17.84 4.24
CA ARG A 61 6.76 17.11 3.37
C ARG A 61 7.39 15.82 2.81
N LEU A 62 8.65 15.89 2.36
CA LEU A 62 9.36 14.71 1.84
C LEU A 62 9.51 13.64 2.92
N ALA A 63 10.02 14.01 4.10
CA ALA A 63 10.21 13.08 5.21
C ALA A 63 8.90 12.44 5.67
N MET A 64 7.80 13.19 5.68
CA MET A 64 6.48 12.65 6.01
C MET A 64 6.00 11.66 4.95
N ALA A 65 6.14 11.99 3.66
CA ALA A 65 5.71 11.11 2.57
C ALA A 65 6.53 9.81 2.52
N GLU A 66 7.85 9.85 2.78
CA GLU A 66 8.71 8.66 2.79
C GLU A 66 8.29 7.62 3.84
N ARG A 67 7.79 8.06 5.01
CA ARG A 67 7.25 7.15 6.04
C ARG A 67 5.99 6.43 5.61
N GLN A 68 5.28 6.99 4.64
CA GLN A 68 3.99 6.49 4.14
C GLN A 68 4.16 5.66 2.87
N LEU A 69 5.39 5.38 2.43
CA LEU A 69 5.62 4.42 1.36
C LEU A 69 5.11 3.03 1.75
N PRO A 70 4.51 2.28 0.80
CA PRO A 70 4.44 2.56 -0.64
C PRO A 70 3.06 3.08 -1.08
N LEU A 71 2.36 3.88 -0.27
CA LEU A 71 1.04 4.38 -0.64
C LEU A 71 1.10 5.23 -1.92
N PRO A 72 0.12 5.13 -2.85
CA PRO A 72 0.09 5.95 -4.07
C PRO A 72 0.15 7.46 -3.80
N GLY A 73 -0.50 7.90 -2.73
CA GLY A 73 -0.43 9.28 -2.25
C GLY A 73 0.98 9.69 -1.84
N ALA A 74 1.74 8.78 -1.21
CA ALA A 74 3.10 9.05 -0.75
C ALA A 74 4.04 9.34 -1.93
N PHE A 75 4.02 8.49 -2.97
CA PHE A 75 4.78 8.73 -4.21
C PHE A 75 4.46 10.10 -4.84
N SER A 76 3.18 10.45 -4.90
CA SER A 76 2.73 11.73 -5.44
C SER A 76 3.29 12.91 -4.63
N GLN A 77 3.25 12.81 -3.30
CA GLN A 77 3.72 13.86 -2.41
C GLN A 77 5.25 13.98 -2.40
N MET A 78 5.98 12.86 -2.49
CA MET A 78 7.44 12.87 -2.68
C MET A 78 7.81 13.59 -3.98
N ALA A 79 7.10 13.33 -5.08
CA ALA A 79 7.37 14.02 -6.35
C ALA A 79 7.10 15.54 -6.26
N VAL A 80 6.06 15.97 -5.55
CA VAL A 80 5.79 17.39 -5.29
C VAL A 80 6.89 18.02 -4.44
N ALA A 81 7.28 17.37 -3.35
CA ALA A 81 8.33 17.83 -2.44
C ALA A 81 9.68 17.97 -3.15
N ARG A 82 10.13 16.93 -3.87
CA ARG A 82 11.40 16.94 -4.61
C ARG A 82 11.44 18.02 -5.68
N ARG A 83 10.33 18.27 -6.41
CA ARG A 83 10.25 19.40 -7.35
C ARG A 83 10.41 20.75 -6.66
N ALA A 84 9.88 20.91 -5.44
CA ALA A 84 10.07 22.14 -4.68
C ALA A 84 11.54 22.29 -4.22
N ILE A 85 12.16 21.22 -3.72
CA ILE A 85 13.59 21.19 -3.34
C ILE A 85 14.47 21.53 -4.56
N ILE A 86 14.25 20.90 -5.71
CA ILE A 86 15.01 21.18 -6.94
C ILE A 86 14.88 22.66 -7.34
N ARG A 87 13.68 23.24 -7.27
CA ARG A 87 13.48 24.67 -7.56
C ARG A 87 14.27 25.57 -6.60
N GLN A 88 14.30 25.23 -5.31
CA GLN A 88 15.06 25.96 -4.31
C GLN A 88 16.57 25.87 -4.57
N LEU A 89 17.10 24.66 -4.77
CA LEU A 89 18.52 24.43 -5.09
C LEU A 89 18.94 25.20 -6.34
N LYS A 90 18.11 25.20 -7.38
CA LYS A 90 18.36 25.99 -8.61
C LYS A 90 18.41 27.49 -8.34
N LYS A 91 17.51 28.02 -7.50
CA LYS A 91 17.50 29.44 -7.11
C LYS A 91 18.76 29.81 -6.33
N GLU A 92 19.27 28.89 -5.52
CA GLU A 92 20.48 29.04 -4.71
C GLU A 92 21.77 28.75 -5.50
N GLY A 93 21.69 28.36 -6.77
CA GLY A 93 22.87 27.98 -7.57
C GLY A 93 23.55 26.69 -7.10
N ARG A 94 22.85 25.84 -6.35
CA ARG A 94 23.37 24.58 -5.80
C ARG A 94 23.09 23.40 -6.72
N PRO A 95 23.93 22.35 -6.69
CA PRO A 95 23.68 21.14 -7.44
C PRO A 95 22.37 20.48 -6.97
N PHE A 96 21.61 19.94 -7.91
CA PHE A 96 20.31 19.29 -7.67
C PHE A 96 20.19 17.92 -8.37
N ASP A 97 21.31 17.39 -8.89
CA ASP A 97 21.32 16.13 -9.66
C ASP A 97 20.80 14.96 -8.82
N ASP A 98 21.19 14.87 -7.55
CA ASP A 98 20.75 13.81 -6.63
C ASP A 98 19.23 13.83 -6.45
N GLU A 99 18.64 15.01 -6.27
CA GLU A 99 17.18 15.15 -6.15
C GLU A 99 16.45 14.79 -7.44
N LEU A 100 17.06 15.10 -8.59
CA LEU A 100 16.53 14.72 -9.89
C LEU A 100 16.60 13.20 -10.10
N ARG A 101 17.69 12.55 -9.67
CA ARG A 101 17.82 11.08 -9.68
C ARG A 101 16.81 10.41 -8.77
N GLN A 102 16.59 10.95 -7.58
CA GLN A 102 15.56 10.43 -6.68
C GLN A 102 14.16 10.60 -7.27
N LEU A 103 13.85 11.77 -7.86
CA LEU A 103 12.58 11.98 -8.54
C LEU A 103 12.35 10.97 -9.67
N HIS A 104 13.39 10.66 -10.45
CA HIS A 104 13.34 9.61 -11.47
C HIS A 104 13.13 8.23 -10.86
N TYR A 105 13.97 7.83 -9.90
CA TYR A 105 13.95 6.51 -9.28
C TYR A 105 12.57 6.17 -8.70
N TRP A 106 11.97 7.07 -7.91
CA TRP A 106 10.66 6.81 -7.30
C TRP A 106 9.52 6.80 -8.33
N ALA A 107 9.64 7.56 -9.43
CA ALA A 107 8.70 7.48 -10.54
C ALA A 107 8.85 6.15 -11.32
N ALA A 108 10.08 5.69 -11.53
CA ALA A 108 10.37 4.41 -12.15
C ALA A 108 9.86 3.24 -11.28
N LEU A 109 10.13 3.26 -9.98
CA LEU A 109 9.66 2.24 -9.05
C LEU A 109 8.13 2.19 -8.97
N SER A 110 7.47 3.34 -8.85
CA SER A 110 5.99 3.36 -8.81
C SER A 110 5.34 2.87 -10.10
N SER A 111 6.03 2.99 -11.24
CA SER A 111 5.58 2.42 -12.52
C SER A 111 5.63 0.88 -12.58
N TRP A 112 6.14 0.21 -11.53
CA TRP A 112 6.05 -1.25 -11.41
C TRP A 112 4.62 -1.71 -11.09
N SER A 113 3.84 -0.86 -10.42
CA SER A 113 2.43 -1.10 -10.14
C SER A 113 1.55 -0.75 -11.33
N VAL A 114 0.57 -1.61 -11.62
CA VAL A 114 -0.52 -1.28 -12.54
C VAL A 114 -1.67 -0.58 -11.81
N PRO A 115 -2.56 0.15 -12.52
CA PRO A 115 -3.75 0.72 -11.92
C PRO A 115 -4.68 -0.34 -11.30
N TYR A 116 -4.80 -1.50 -11.96
CA TYR A 116 -5.70 -2.58 -11.56
C TYR A 116 -5.13 -3.94 -11.96
N SER A 117 -5.16 -4.88 -11.01
CA SER A 117 -4.79 -6.28 -11.21
C SER A 117 -6.01 -7.10 -11.59
N GLU A 118 -6.00 -7.69 -12.78
CA GLU A 118 -7.08 -8.58 -13.23
C GLU A 118 -7.13 -9.90 -12.44
N VAL A 119 -5.97 -10.39 -11.98
CA VAL A 119 -5.85 -11.61 -11.19
C VAL A 119 -6.47 -11.43 -9.81
N LEU A 120 -6.18 -10.31 -9.15
CA LEU A 120 -6.66 -10.01 -7.80
C LEU A 120 -8.03 -9.34 -7.78
N ARG A 121 -8.44 -8.73 -8.91
CA ARG A 121 -9.61 -7.85 -9.03
C ARG A 121 -9.58 -6.67 -8.07
N GLU A 122 -8.40 -6.10 -7.90
CA GLU A 122 -8.11 -5.03 -6.96
C GLU A 122 -7.08 -4.06 -7.54
N PRO A 123 -6.90 -2.87 -6.95
CA PRO A 123 -5.84 -1.97 -7.34
C PRO A 123 -4.46 -2.66 -7.32
N GLY A 124 -3.65 -2.45 -8.35
CA GLY A 124 -2.35 -3.11 -8.47
C GLY A 124 -1.36 -2.70 -7.37
N PHE A 125 -1.57 -1.55 -6.73
CA PHE A 125 -0.71 -1.11 -5.64
C PHE A 125 -0.69 -2.10 -4.46
N ASN A 126 -1.71 -2.95 -4.31
CA ASN A 126 -1.72 -4.00 -3.29
C ASN A 126 -0.59 -5.04 -3.52
N VAL A 127 -0.20 -5.28 -4.78
CA VAL A 127 0.96 -6.13 -5.09
C VAL A 127 2.25 -5.41 -4.71
N LEU A 128 2.37 -4.12 -5.00
CA LEU A 128 3.53 -3.30 -4.60
C LEU A 128 3.69 -3.27 -3.07
N GLU A 129 2.60 -3.04 -2.34
CA GLU A 129 2.60 -3.00 -0.88
C GLU A 129 3.00 -4.34 -0.24
N SER A 130 2.52 -5.45 -0.81
CA SER A 130 2.86 -6.79 -0.32
C SER A 130 4.23 -7.31 -0.78
N THR A 131 4.91 -6.60 -1.69
CA THR A 131 6.24 -6.99 -2.17
C THR A 131 7.32 -6.40 -1.27
N PRO A 132 8.31 -7.20 -0.80
CA PRO A 132 9.41 -6.67 -0.01
C PRO A 132 10.25 -5.68 -0.80
N TYR A 133 10.54 -4.51 -0.22
CA TYR A 133 11.33 -3.48 -0.84
C TYR A 133 12.71 -3.99 -1.26
N ALA A 134 13.34 -4.87 -0.46
CA ALA A 134 14.62 -5.47 -0.83
C ALA A 134 14.62 -6.27 -2.15
N GLN A 135 13.46 -6.75 -2.62
CA GLN A 135 13.34 -7.37 -3.95
C GLN A 135 13.29 -6.29 -5.04
N LEU A 136 12.52 -5.22 -4.81
CA LEU A 136 12.36 -4.11 -5.76
C LEU A 136 13.61 -3.23 -5.87
N ALA A 137 14.37 -3.08 -4.77
CA ALA A 137 15.62 -2.33 -4.73
C ALA A 137 16.75 -2.98 -5.57
N LYS A 138 16.57 -4.23 -6.01
CA LYS A 138 17.51 -4.93 -6.91
C LYS A 138 17.24 -4.65 -8.39
N LEU A 139 16.09 -4.06 -8.71
CA LEU A 139 15.73 -3.74 -10.07
C LEU A 139 16.64 -2.63 -10.60
N ASP A 140 17.15 -2.78 -11.82
CA ASP A 140 17.83 -1.68 -12.50
C ASP A 140 16.77 -0.68 -12.97
N LEU A 141 16.60 0.37 -12.16
CA LEU A 141 15.69 1.48 -12.41
C LEU A 141 16.43 2.74 -12.83
N THR A 142 17.63 2.60 -13.40
CA THR A 142 18.42 3.74 -13.86
C THR A 142 17.75 4.46 -15.03
N TYR A 143 18.12 5.72 -15.23
CA TYR A 143 17.63 6.55 -16.32
C TYR A 143 17.87 5.93 -17.70
N ASP A 144 19.06 5.34 -17.91
CA ASP A 144 19.39 4.70 -19.19
C ASP A 144 18.51 3.50 -19.52
N VAL A 145 18.03 2.78 -18.50
CA VAL A 145 17.24 1.55 -18.67
C VAL A 145 15.74 1.85 -18.79
N ILE A 146 15.21 2.71 -17.92
CA ILE A 146 13.77 2.99 -17.86
C ILE A 146 13.39 4.22 -18.71
N GLY A 147 14.27 5.22 -18.79
CA GLY A 147 13.96 6.52 -19.36
C GLY A 147 12.93 7.31 -18.55
N CYS A 148 12.21 8.24 -19.18
CA CYS A 148 11.30 9.15 -18.47
C CYS A 148 9.92 9.37 -19.11
N ASP A 149 9.71 8.91 -20.33
CA ASP A 149 8.51 9.28 -21.11
C ASP A 149 7.25 8.54 -20.69
N GLU A 150 7.38 7.27 -20.30
CA GLU A 150 6.25 6.45 -19.84
C GLU A 150 5.96 6.61 -18.33
N LEU A 151 6.79 7.37 -17.61
CA LEU A 151 6.65 7.54 -16.17
C LEU A 151 5.57 8.58 -15.85
N LEU A 152 4.41 8.10 -15.40
CA LEU A 152 3.25 8.94 -15.03
C LEU A 152 3.54 9.90 -13.85
N GLY A 153 4.47 9.52 -12.97
CA GLY A 153 4.92 10.36 -11.86
C GLY A 153 5.72 11.60 -12.29
N LEU A 154 6.15 11.67 -13.57
CA LEU A 154 6.94 12.77 -14.12
C LEU A 154 6.12 13.68 -15.02
N ASN A 155 6.34 14.98 -14.93
CA ASN A 155 5.77 15.98 -15.83
C ASN A 155 6.75 16.38 -16.94
N LYS A 156 6.29 17.19 -17.90
CA LYS A 156 7.10 17.66 -19.03
C LYS A 156 8.39 18.40 -18.61
N THR A 157 8.33 19.17 -17.53
CA THR A 157 9.48 19.91 -17.00
C THR A 157 10.51 18.95 -16.42
N ASP A 158 10.07 17.93 -15.67
CA ASP A 158 10.96 16.93 -15.09
C ASP A 158 11.71 16.19 -16.20
N ARG A 159 10.99 15.68 -17.21
CA ARG A 159 11.57 15.00 -18.38
C ARG A 159 12.57 15.86 -19.13
N LYS A 160 12.26 17.15 -19.31
CA LYS A 160 13.19 18.11 -19.92
C LYS A 160 14.45 18.29 -19.08
N MET A 161 14.31 18.42 -17.75
CA MET A 161 15.47 18.55 -16.86
C MET A 161 16.37 17.32 -16.92
N MET A 162 15.79 16.12 -16.93
CA MET A 162 16.54 14.87 -17.04
C MET A 162 17.33 14.81 -18.35
N ARG A 163 16.70 15.12 -19.49
CA ARG A 163 17.38 15.14 -20.79
C ARG A 163 18.51 16.18 -20.87
N VAL A 164 18.31 17.34 -20.27
CA VAL A 164 19.35 18.38 -20.22
C VAL A 164 20.52 17.93 -19.34
N ALA A 165 20.24 17.26 -18.23
CA ALA A 165 21.27 16.81 -17.30
C ALA A 165 22.03 15.56 -17.78
N TRP A 166 21.33 14.61 -18.43
CA TRP A 166 21.82 13.25 -18.65
C TRP A 166 21.81 12.81 -20.12
N GLY A 167 21.26 13.62 -21.03
CA GLY A 167 21.07 13.24 -22.43
C GLY A 167 19.83 12.39 -22.68
N GLU A 168 19.72 11.81 -23.87
CA GLU A 168 18.62 10.89 -24.19
C GLU A 168 18.93 9.49 -23.65
N PRO A 169 17.98 8.82 -22.97
CA PRO A 169 18.20 7.47 -22.45
C PRO A 169 18.15 6.44 -23.59
N LYS A 170 18.59 5.21 -23.31
CA LYS A 170 18.62 4.13 -24.31
C LYS A 170 17.23 3.60 -24.64
N ALA A 171 16.30 3.71 -23.69
CA ALA A 171 14.93 3.25 -23.84
C ALA A 171 13.95 4.14 -23.06
N HIS A 172 12.67 3.99 -23.38
CA HIS A 172 11.56 4.47 -22.59
C HIS A 172 10.63 3.30 -22.34
N THR A 173 10.44 2.95 -21.07
CA THR A 173 9.56 1.86 -20.66
C THR A 173 9.07 2.10 -19.23
N THR A 174 8.33 1.15 -18.67
CA THR A 174 7.95 1.11 -17.26
C THR A 174 8.62 -0.06 -16.56
N ALA A 175 8.79 0.03 -15.25
CA ALA A 175 9.27 -1.09 -14.46
C ALA A 175 8.31 -2.30 -14.56
N HIS A 176 7.01 -2.07 -14.74
CA HIS A 176 6.05 -3.16 -14.94
C HIS A 176 6.30 -3.92 -16.24
N ALA A 177 6.53 -3.20 -17.34
CA ALA A 177 6.83 -3.81 -18.64
C ALA A 177 8.15 -4.59 -18.62
N LEU A 178 9.20 -4.01 -18.01
CA LEU A 178 10.54 -4.63 -17.98
C LEU A 178 10.63 -5.80 -17.00
N TYR A 179 10.00 -5.68 -15.82
CA TYR A 179 10.08 -6.67 -14.72
C TYR A 179 8.75 -7.38 -14.47
N GLY A 180 7.99 -7.63 -15.54
CA GLY A 180 6.67 -8.24 -15.48
C GLY A 180 6.66 -9.68 -14.95
N GLU A 181 7.77 -10.41 -15.05
CA GLU A 181 7.91 -11.73 -14.42
C GLU A 181 7.84 -11.66 -12.90
N LEU A 182 8.61 -10.74 -12.30
CA LEU A 182 8.55 -10.51 -10.86
C LEU A 182 7.15 -10.05 -10.44
N TRP A 183 6.49 -9.19 -11.23
CA TRP A 183 5.11 -8.79 -10.97
C TRP A 183 4.18 -10.00 -10.87
N ARG A 184 4.18 -10.86 -11.90
CA ARG A 184 3.32 -12.05 -11.96
C ARG A 184 3.58 -13.01 -10.80
N GLU A 185 4.84 -13.16 -10.40
CA GLU A 185 5.21 -13.95 -9.24
C GLU A 185 4.56 -13.39 -7.96
N GLN A 186 4.74 -12.10 -7.67
CA GLN A 186 4.22 -11.48 -6.46
C GLN A 186 2.69 -11.40 -6.45
N GLU A 187 2.08 -11.11 -7.59
CA GLU A 187 0.62 -11.12 -7.77
C GLU A 187 0.04 -12.51 -7.48
N SER A 188 0.70 -13.57 -7.98
CA SER A 188 0.28 -14.96 -7.73
C SER A 188 0.43 -15.36 -6.26
N LYS A 189 1.52 -14.94 -5.60
CA LYS A 189 1.72 -15.16 -4.15
C LYS A 189 0.61 -14.51 -3.34
N LEU A 190 0.32 -13.23 -3.63
CA LEU A 190 -0.73 -12.51 -2.93
C LEU A 190 -2.11 -13.14 -3.17
N ALA A 191 -2.40 -13.57 -4.40
CA ALA A 191 -3.63 -14.27 -4.74
C ALA A 191 -3.79 -15.57 -3.91
N ALA A 192 -2.72 -16.36 -3.78
CA ALA A 192 -2.73 -17.59 -2.99
C ALA A 192 -2.98 -17.33 -1.50
N VAL A 193 -2.30 -16.34 -0.91
CA VAL A 193 -2.50 -15.95 0.49
C VAL A 193 -3.95 -15.53 0.76
N ARG A 194 -4.50 -14.69 -0.12
CA ARG A 194 -5.88 -14.21 0.01
C ARG A 194 -6.92 -15.29 -0.23
N GLY A 195 -6.66 -16.18 -1.20
CA GLY A 195 -7.51 -17.34 -1.46
C GLY A 195 -7.60 -18.24 -0.23
N LYS A 196 -6.46 -18.54 0.41
CA LYS A 196 -6.41 -19.29 1.66
C LYS A 196 -7.20 -18.59 2.78
N ARG A 197 -6.93 -17.31 3.03
CA ARG A 197 -7.63 -16.54 4.08
C ARG A 197 -9.15 -16.50 3.88
N ARG A 198 -9.60 -16.40 2.63
CA ARG A 198 -11.04 -16.45 2.28
C ARG A 198 -11.62 -17.83 2.56
N ALA A 199 -10.92 -18.90 2.20
CA ALA A 199 -11.36 -20.27 2.48
C ALA A 199 -11.45 -20.53 3.98
N ASP A 200 -10.45 -20.10 4.76
CA ASP A 200 -10.41 -20.23 6.21
C ASP A 200 -11.59 -19.48 6.87
N LEU A 201 -11.83 -18.22 6.50
CA LEU A 201 -12.97 -17.44 6.98
C LEU A 201 -14.32 -18.09 6.65
N MET A 202 -14.48 -18.61 5.43
CA MET A 202 -15.70 -19.30 5.05
C MET A 202 -15.91 -20.59 5.86
N ALA A 203 -14.84 -21.32 6.16
CA ALA A 203 -14.91 -22.51 7.01
C ALA A 203 -15.33 -22.16 8.45
N GLU A 204 -14.80 -21.07 9.02
CA GLU A 204 -15.19 -20.56 10.34
C GLU A 204 -16.67 -20.15 10.37
N ILE A 205 -17.14 -19.39 9.37
CA ILE A 205 -18.55 -19.01 9.24
C ILE A 205 -19.46 -20.25 9.17
N VAL A 206 -19.09 -21.24 8.34
CA VAL A 206 -19.85 -22.49 8.22
C VAL A 206 -19.87 -23.26 9.54
N ALA A 207 -18.75 -23.30 10.27
CA ALA A 207 -18.68 -23.98 11.57
C ALA A 207 -19.59 -23.30 12.61
N LEU A 208 -19.60 -21.96 12.66
CA LEU A 208 -20.48 -21.19 13.54
C LEU A 208 -21.96 -21.31 13.17
N ALA A 209 -22.27 -21.48 11.87
CA ALA A 209 -23.63 -21.63 11.37
C ALA A 209 -24.20 -23.06 11.52
N ARG A 210 -23.39 -24.06 11.93
CA ARG A 210 -23.90 -25.40 12.22
C ARG A 210 -24.73 -25.36 13.51
N PRO A 211 -26.02 -25.73 13.48
CA PRO A 211 -26.77 -25.89 14.72
C PRO A 211 -26.11 -26.99 15.56
N GLU A 212 -25.97 -26.77 16.87
CA GLU A 212 -25.61 -27.84 17.80
C GLU A 212 -26.51 -29.06 17.52
N PRO A 213 -25.96 -30.30 17.57
CA PRO A 213 -26.80 -31.48 17.45
C PRO A 213 -27.91 -31.36 18.48
N ILE A 214 -29.16 -31.35 18.01
CA ILE A 214 -30.34 -31.41 18.86
C ILE A 214 -30.22 -32.72 19.63
N VAL A 215 -29.68 -32.67 20.84
CA VAL A 215 -29.81 -33.75 21.80
C VAL A 215 -31.32 -33.91 21.99
N PRO A 216 -31.92 -35.06 21.66
CA PRO A 216 -33.35 -35.24 21.85
C PRO A 216 -33.63 -35.05 23.33
N SER A 217 -34.23 -33.92 23.69
CA SER A 217 -34.72 -33.69 25.03
C SER A 217 -35.78 -34.74 25.29
N GLY A 218 -35.51 -35.64 26.23
CA GLY A 218 -36.55 -36.49 26.81
C GLY A 218 -37.74 -35.63 27.24
N PRO A 219 -38.94 -36.23 27.32
CA PRO A 219 -40.18 -35.50 27.55
C PRO A 219 -40.19 -34.98 28.99
N ASP A 220 -39.58 -33.81 29.24
CA ASP A 220 -39.85 -32.89 30.38
C ASP A 220 -38.91 -31.67 30.47
N ALA A 221 -38.16 -31.31 29.43
CA ALA A 221 -37.35 -30.08 29.46
C ALA A 221 -38.19 -28.82 29.09
N PRO A 222 -38.16 -27.73 29.88
CA PRO A 222 -38.91 -26.51 29.57
C PRO A 222 -38.38 -25.85 28.29
N LYS A 223 -39.31 -25.44 27.41
CA LYS A 223 -39.02 -24.84 26.10
C LYS A 223 -38.15 -23.59 26.26
N ARG A 224 -36.87 -23.69 25.86
CA ARG A 224 -36.00 -22.52 25.71
C ARG A 224 -36.38 -21.76 24.44
N LEU A 225 -36.71 -20.48 24.58
CA LEU A 225 -36.96 -19.58 23.46
C LEU A 225 -35.71 -19.44 22.59
N GLY A 226 -35.87 -19.65 21.29
CA GLY A 226 -34.79 -19.55 20.30
C GLY A 226 -34.27 -18.13 20.14
N LEU A 227 -33.02 -18.02 19.68
CA LEU A 227 -32.26 -16.77 19.54
C LEU A 227 -33.00 -15.68 18.74
N LEU A 228 -33.76 -16.06 17.71
CA LEU A 228 -34.55 -15.12 16.90
C LEU A 228 -35.76 -14.54 17.65
N ALA A 229 -36.31 -15.25 18.64
CA ALA A 229 -37.37 -14.72 19.50
C ALA A 229 -36.85 -13.73 20.55
N ARG A 230 -35.54 -13.75 20.83
CA ARG A 230 -34.86 -12.73 21.67
C ARG A 230 -34.49 -11.46 20.92
N ILE A 231 -34.30 -11.54 19.61
CA ILE A 231 -33.85 -10.40 18.79
C ILE A 231 -35.04 -9.62 18.21
N PHE A 232 -36.17 -10.27 17.93
CA PHE A 232 -37.34 -9.63 17.32
C PHE A 232 -38.62 -9.72 18.17
N GLY A 233 -38.49 -10.04 19.45
CA GLY A 233 -39.61 -10.17 20.39
C GLY A 233 -39.95 -8.86 21.11
N ARG A 234 -40.69 -8.00 20.41
CA ARG A 234 -41.32 -6.72 20.82
C ARG A 234 -40.38 -5.56 21.19
#